data_AF-A0A6A5H9T5-F1
#
_entry.id   AF-A0A6A5H9T5-F1
#
_cell.length_a   1.000
_cell.length_b   1.000
_cell.length_c   1.000
_cell.angle_alpha   90.00
_cell.angle_beta   90.00
_cell.angle_gamma   90.00
#
_symmetry.space_group_name_H-M   'P 1'
#
loop_
_entity.id
_entity.type
_entity.pdbx_description
1 polymer ?
#
loop_
_entity_poly.entity_id
_entity_poly.type
_entity_poly.pdbx_seq_one_letter_code
_entity_poly.pdbx_strand_id
1 'polypeptide(L)'
;MMMDQQQGAPQQADMNLSPAELGHHDGNYHLDGVHVSEGMKRMIIDLQRHWLNEYHTSREKCLVELTEKLHQEFMQDQQKIRADLLQQFQEELEQTRIDLDNKHRENLKMESAKLIEKHKRELLAAKKKQWCWSCENEAIYHCWNTAYCSVECQQGHWQTHRKFCRRKKGNNAGGQGAPGANAAQQAIAQQAAQQQQ
;
A
#
# COMPACT_ATOMS: atom_id res chain seq x y z
N MET A 1 -16.20 13.52 8.70
CA MET A 1 -17.66 13.63 8.55
C MET A 1 -18.28 12.92 9.73
N MET A 2 -18.88 13.69 10.64
CA MET A 2 -19.56 13.20 11.82
C MET A 2 -20.95 12.71 11.42
N MET A 3 -21.33 11.51 11.83
CA MET A 3 -22.70 11.04 11.80
C MET A 3 -23.05 10.71 13.26
N ASP A 4 -23.60 11.72 13.95
CA ASP A 4 -24.30 11.55 15.21
C ASP A 4 -25.51 10.65 14.97
N GLN A 5 -25.40 9.37 15.33
CA GLN A 5 -26.54 8.46 15.33
C GLN A 5 -27.13 8.44 16.73
N GLN A 6 -28.10 9.32 16.90
CA GLN A 6 -28.94 9.44 18.09
C GLN A 6 -29.77 8.15 18.24
N GLN A 7 -29.29 7.22 19.06
CA GLN A 7 -30.05 6.02 19.43
C GLN A 7 -30.95 6.38 20.62
N GLY A 8 -32.25 6.48 20.35
CA GLY A 8 -33.27 6.63 21.38
C GLY A 8 -33.26 5.42 22.31
N ALA A 9 -33.12 5.68 23.61
CA ALA A 9 -33.19 4.65 24.65
C ALA A 9 -34.56 3.93 24.59
N PRO A 10 -34.61 2.60 24.73
CA PRO A 10 -35.88 1.93 24.92
C PRO A 10 -36.44 2.38 26.27
N GLN A 11 -37.63 2.99 26.25
CA GLN A 11 -38.39 3.27 27.46
C GLN A 11 -38.56 1.96 28.23
N GLN A 12 -37.88 1.85 29.37
CA GLN A 12 -38.19 0.86 30.38
C GLN A 12 -39.67 1.01 30.71
N ALA A 13 -40.46 0.02 30.32
CA ALA A 13 -41.79 -0.16 30.88
C ALA A 13 -41.58 -0.46 32.36
N ASP A 14 -41.70 0.59 33.16
CA ASP A 14 -41.72 0.53 34.61
C ASP A 14 -42.91 -0.36 35.01
N MET A 15 -42.66 -1.66 35.18
CA MET A 15 -43.62 -2.56 35.85
C MET A 15 -43.55 -2.31 37.36
N ASN A 16 -43.82 -1.05 37.73
CA ASN A 16 -44.15 -0.66 39.08
C ASN A 16 -45.59 -1.12 39.31
N LEU A 17 -45.74 -2.37 39.74
CA LEU A 17 -46.98 -2.82 40.37
C LEU A 17 -47.12 -2.06 41.68
N SER A 18 -47.89 -0.96 41.61
CA SER A 18 -48.26 -0.13 42.75
C SER A 18 -48.87 -1.02 43.86
N PRO A 19 -48.45 -0.90 45.13
CA PRO A 19 -49.03 -1.66 46.24
C PRO A 19 -50.52 -1.38 46.52
N ALA A 20 -51.17 -0.53 45.72
CA ALA A 20 -52.49 0.03 45.97
C ALA A 20 -53.67 -0.82 45.45
N GLU A 21 -53.44 -1.95 44.77
CA GLU A 21 -54.53 -2.83 44.28
C GLU A 21 -54.71 -4.11 45.10
N LEU A 22 -54.36 -4.10 46.39
CA LEU A 22 -54.94 -5.04 47.36
C LEU A 22 -56.27 -4.49 47.85
N GLY A 23 -57.25 -4.45 46.94
CA GLY A 23 -58.65 -4.27 47.31
C GLY A 23 -59.04 -5.32 48.35
N HIS A 24 -59.65 -4.86 49.45
CA HIS A 24 -60.40 -5.71 50.37
C HIS A 24 -61.52 -6.40 49.57
N HIS A 25 -61.22 -7.59 49.05
CA HIS A 25 -62.23 -8.48 48.50
C HIS A 25 -62.78 -9.29 49.67
N ASP A 26 -63.79 -8.76 50.36
CA ASP A 26 -64.67 -9.51 51.27
C ASP A 26 -65.53 -10.51 50.47
N GLY A 27 -64.87 -11.40 49.75
CA GLY A 27 -65.48 -12.56 49.15
C GLY A 27 -65.59 -13.63 50.21
N ASN A 28 -66.76 -13.73 50.84
CA ASN A 28 -67.15 -14.85 51.69
C ASN A 28 -67.10 -16.16 50.87
N TYR A 29 -65.95 -16.83 50.82
CA TYR A 29 -65.83 -18.21 50.37
C TYR A 29 -66.35 -19.11 51.49
N HIS A 30 -67.64 -19.40 51.48
CA HIS A 30 -68.23 -20.38 52.38
C HIS A 30 -67.79 -21.79 51.94
N LEU A 31 -66.62 -22.22 52.42
CA LEU A 31 -66.28 -23.64 52.50
C LEU A 31 -67.02 -24.19 53.73
N ASP A 32 -68.17 -24.79 53.48
CA ASP A 32 -68.96 -25.51 54.48
C ASP A 32 -68.07 -26.49 55.26
N GLY A 33 -67.92 -26.25 56.57
CA GLY A 33 -67.63 -27.32 57.53
C GLY A 33 -66.19 -27.54 58.05
N VAL A 34 -65.21 -26.65 57.84
CA VAL A 34 -63.87 -26.79 58.48
C VAL A 34 -63.52 -25.57 59.32
N HIS A 35 -63.56 -25.71 60.65
CA HIS A 35 -63.11 -24.67 61.58
C HIS A 35 -61.58 -24.65 61.62
N VAL A 36 -60.95 -23.81 60.78
CA VAL A 36 -59.49 -23.64 60.77
C VAL A 36 -59.08 -22.85 62.01
N SER A 37 -58.29 -23.47 62.90
CA SER A 37 -57.79 -22.80 64.11
C SER A 37 -56.95 -21.58 63.75
N GLU A 38 -56.93 -20.58 64.63
CA GLU A 38 -56.15 -19.35 64.42
C GLU A 38 -54.65 -19.64 64.21
N GLY A 39 -54.12 -20.67 64.90
CA GLY A 39 -52.75 -21.15 64.67
C GLY A 39 -52.53 -21.74 63.28
N MET A 40 -53.52 -22.44 62.73
CA MET A 40 -53.44 -23.00 61.37
C MET A 40 -53.54 -21.92 60.30
N LYS A 41 -54.37 -20.87 60.51
CA LYS A 41 -54.37 -19.68 59.64
C LYS A 41 -53.02 -18.99 59.64
N ARG A 42 -52.39 -18.85 60.81
CA ARG A 42 -51.07 -18.23 60.92
C ARG A 42 -50.00 -19.03 60.17
N MET A 43 -49.99 -20.36 60.33
CA MET A 43 -49.08 -21.24 59.59
C MET A 43 -49.27 -21.13 58.07
N ILE A 44 -50.53 -21.06 57.59
CA ILE A 44 -50.83 -20.89 56.16
C ILE A 44 -50.30 -19.54 55.65
N ILE A 45 -50.50 -18.46 56.40
CA ILE A 45 -49.99 -17.12 56.03
C ILE A 45 -48.45 -17.10 56.00
N ASP A 46 -47.81 -17.70 57.00
CA ASP A 46 -46.34 -17.73 57.09
C ASP A 46 -45.73 -18.58 55.95
N LEU A 47 -46.35 -19.72 55.60
CA LEU A 47 -45.97 -20.52 54.45
C LEU A 47 -46.17 -19.77 53.12
N GLN A 48 -47.30 -19.09 52.95
CA GLN A 48 -47.57 -18.28 51.76
C GLN A 48 -46.55 -17.16 51.62
N ARG A 49 -46.21 -16.47 52.71
CA ARG A 49 -45.20 -15.41 52.72
C ARG A 49 -43.81 -15.96 52.39
N HIS A 50 -43.43 -17.08 52.99
CA HIS A 50 -42.15 -17.73 52.71
C HIS A 50 -42.05 -18.13 51.25
N TRP A 51 -43.08 -18.80 50.71
CA TRP A 51 -43.10 -19.22 49.31
C TRP A 51 -43.04 -18.05 48.33
N LEU A 52 -43.79 -16.97 48.58
CA LEU A 52 -43.73 -15.76 47.74
C LEU A 52 -42.33 -15.14 47.78
N ASN A 53 -41.72 -15.01 48.96
CA ASN A 53 -40.36 -14.47 49.09
C ASN A 53 -39.33 -15.33 48.37
N GLU A 54 -39.39 -16.65 48.51
CA GLU A 54 -38.48 -17.58 47.81
C GLU A 54 -38.68 -17.52 46.29
N TYR A 55 -39.93 -17.46 45.82
CA TYR A 55 -40.24 -17.30 44.41
C TYR A 55 -39.69 -15.97 43.85
N HIS A 56 -39.95 -14.85 44.53
CA HIS A 56 -39.43 -13.55 44.11
C HIS A 56 -37.90 -13.53 44.08
N THR A 57 -37.26 -14.07 45.11
CA THR A 57 -35.80 -14.15 45.20
C THR A 57 -35.22 -15.04 44.10
N SER A 58 -35.82 -16.21 43.86
CA SER A 58 -35.38 -17.13 42.80
C SER A 58 -35.54 -16.51 41.41
N ARG A 59 -36.67 -15.83 41.16
CA ARG A 59 -36.92 -15.11 39.91
C ARG A 59 -35.91 -14.00 39.68
N GLU A 60 -35.65 -13.18 40.70
CA GLU A 60 -34.68 -12.09 40.61
C GLU A 60 -33.26 -12.62 40.36
N LYS A 61 -32.84 -13.66 41.08
CA LYS A 61 -31.54 -14.33 40.84
C LYS A 61 -31.41 -14.81 39.39
N CYS A 62 -32.42 -15.51 38.88
CA CYS A 62 -32.39 -16.00 37.50
C CYS A 62 -32.30 -14.86 36.46
N LEU A 63 -33.01 -13.75 36.69
CA LEU A 63 -32.95 -12.58 35.80
C LEU A 63 -31.58 -11.91 35.82
N VAL A 64 -30.97 -11.77 37.01
CA VAL A 64 -29.63 -11.20 37.16
C VAL A 64 -28.60 -12.09 36.48
N GLU A 65 -28.61 -13.40 36.74
CA GLU A 65 -27.69 -14.36 36.12
C GLU A 65 -27.81 -14.38 34.60
N LEU A 66 -29.04 -14.36 34.07
CA LEU A 66 -29.27 -14.30 32.62
C LEU A 66 -28.73 -13.00 32.01
N THR A 67 -28.99 -11.88 32.67
CA THR A 67 -28.55 -10.56 32.19
C THR A 67 -27.03 -10.44 32.23
N GLU A 68 -26.39 -10.92 33.31
CA GLU A 68 -24.94 -10.94 33.45
C GLU A 68 -24.31 -11.83 32.37
N LYS A 69 -24.85 -13.02 32.14
CA LYS A 69 -24.37 -13.92 31.08
C LYS A 69 -24.45 -13.27 29.71
N LEU A 70 -25.60 -12.67 29.36
CA LEU A 70 -25.78 -12.00 28.08
C LEU A 70 -24.81 -10.81 27.92
N HIS A 71 -24.58 -10.05 28.99
CA HIS A 71 -23.62 -8.95 28.98
C HIS A 71 -22.18 -9.46 28.77
N GLN A 72 -21.79 -10.53 29.46
CA GLN A 72 -20.47 -11.14 29.29
C GLN A 72 -20.26 -11.67 27.86
N GLU A 73 -21.25 -12.36 27.30
CA GLU A 73 -21.21 -12.85 25.91
C GLU A 73 -21.08 -11.68 24.93
N PHE A 74 -21.87 -10.62 25.08
CA PHE A 74 -21.77 -9.43 24.24
C PHE A 74 -20.38 -8.78 24.31
N MET A 75 -19.81 -8.63 25.50
CA MET A 75 -18.48 -8.03 25.66
C MET A 75 -17.37 -8.90 25.05
N GLN A 76 -17.48 -10.22 25.16
CA GLN A 76 -16.55 -11.17 24.52
C GLN A 76 -16.66 -11.09 23.00
N ASP A 77 -17.87 -11.06 22.45
CA ASP A 77 -18.09 -10.93 21.01
C ASP A 77 -17.54 -9.61 20.47
N GLN A 78 -17.76 -8.49 21.17
CA GLN A 78 -17.18 -7.19 20.82
C GLN A 78 -15.64 -7.23 20.80
N GLN A 79 -15.02 -7.84 21.82
CA GLN A 79 -13.57 -7.98 21.88
C GLN A 79 -13.04 -8.85 20.73
N LYS A 80 -13.72 -9.97 20.44
CA LYS A 80 -13.36 -10.87 19.35
C LYS A 80 -13.46 -10.19 17.99
N ILE A 81 -14.58 -9.54 17.69
CA ILE A 81 -14.77 -8.79 16.44
C ILE A 81 -13.67 -7.73 16.27
N ARG A 82 -13.34 -7.01 17.35
CA ARG A 82 -12.27 -6.01 17.32
C ARG A 82 -10.91 -6.65 17.03
N ALA A 83 -10.58 -7.77 17.67
CA ALA A 83 -9.32 -8.46 17.46
C ALA A 83 -9.21 -9.00 16.03
N ASP A 84 -10.26 -9.63 15.53
CA ASP A 84 -10.32 -10.19 14.18
C ASP A 84 -10.16 -9.09 13.12
N LEU A 85 -10.84 -7.95 13.30
CA LEU A 85 -10.73 -6.80 12.38
C LEU A 85 -9.31 -6.20 12.37
N LEU A 86 -8.69 -6.07 13.55
CA LEU A 86 -7.31 -5.57 13.65
C LEU A 86 -6.32 -6.52 12.98
N GLN A 87 -6.50 -7.83 13.16
CA GLN A 87 -5.67 -8.83 12.51
C GLN A 87 -5.82 -8.77 10.99
N GLN A 88 -7.05 -8.70 10.47
CA GLN A 88 -7.31 -8.58 9.03
C GLN A 88 -6.63 -7.34 8.44
N PHE A 89 -6.76 -6.17 9.09
CA PHE A 89 -6.08 -4.97 8.62
C PHE A 89 -4.55 -5.11 8.65
N GLN A 90 -4.00 -5.77 9.66
CA GLN A 90 -2.56 -6.00 9.75
C GLN A 90 -2.06 -6.91 8.62
N GLU A 91 -2.80 -7.98 8.31
CA GLU A 91 -2.49 -8.90 7.21
C GLU A 91 -2.58 -8.19 5.85
N GLU A 92 -3.62 -7.38 5.61
CA GLU A 92 -3.78 -6.61 4.37
C GLU A 92 -2.66 -5.58 4.16
N LEU A 93 -2.26 -4.88 5.23
CA LEU A 93 -1.15 -3.92 5.18
C LEU A 93 0.18 -4.62 4.87
N GLU A 94 0.43 -5.77 5.49
CA GLU A 94 1.64 -6.55 5.25
C GLU A 94 1.68 -7.09 3.82
N GLN A 95 0.56 -7.63 3.34
CA GLN A 95 0.46 -8.10 1.96
C GLN A 95 0.69 -6.97 0.95
N THR A 96 0.08 -5.80 1.17
CA THR A 96 0.27 -4.62 0.33
C THR A 96 1.73 -4.17 0.32
N ARG A 97 2.41 -4.19 1.48
CA ARG A 97 3.84 -3.88 1.59
C ARG A 97 4.69 -4.82 0.76
N ILE A 98 4.48 -6.13 0.91
CA ILE A 98 5.21 -7.17 0.18
C ILE A 98 5.03 -7.00 -1.33
N ASP A 99 3.80 -6.74 -1.79
CA ASP A 99 3.50 -6.58 -3.21
C ASP A 99 4.16 -5.34 -3.82
N LEU A 100 4.17 -4.22 -3.08
CA LEU A 100 4.85 -3.01 -3.49
C LEU A 100 6.37 -3.20 -3.57
N ASP A 101 6.97 -3.85 -2.57
CA ASP A 101 8.41 -4.13 -2.55
C ASP A 101 8.82 -5.06 -3.70
N ASN A 102 8.02 -6.09 -3.98
CA ASN A 102 8.26 -6.99 -5.11
C ASN A 102 8.14 -6.25 -6.44
N LYS A 103 7.09 -5.45 -6.62
CA LYS A 103 6.90 -4.65 -7.84
C LYS A 103 8.04 -3.66 -8.04
N HIS A 104 8.48 -3.00 -6.97
CA HIS A 104 9.61 -2.07 -7.02
C HIS A 104 10.91 -2.79 -7.41
N ARG A 105 11.18 -3.95 -6.80
CA ARG A 105 12.35 -4.79 -7.10
C ARG A 105 12.37 -5.24 -8.56
N GLU A 106 11.26 -5.72 -9.08
CA GLU A 106 11.17 -6.17 -10.48
C GLU A 106 11.30 -5.00 -11.46
N ASN A 107 10.70 -3.84 -11.15
CA ASN A 107 10.90 -2.63 -11.93
C ASN A 107 12.38 -2.21 -11.99
N LEU A 108 13.08 -2.20 -10.85
CA LEU A 108 14.50 -1.87 -10.79
C LEU A 108 15.36 -2.86 -11.59
N LYS A 109 15.06 -4.16 -11.50
CA LYS A 109 15.74 -5.19 -12.31
C LYS A 109 15.53 -4.95 -13.80
N MET A 110 14.29 -4.66 -14.21
CA MET A 110 13.96 -4.41 -15.61
C MET A 110 14.66 -3.17 -16.15
N GLU A 111 14.64 -2.05 -15.42
CA GLU A 111 15.30 -0.81 -15.82
C GLU A 111 16.83 -0.96 -15.85
N SER A 112 17.41 -1.69 -14.88
CA SER A 112 18.82 -2.04 -14.88
C SER A 112 19.20 -2.86 -16.13
N ALA A 113 18.43 -3.90 -16.46
CA ALA A 113 18.67 -4.72 -17.64
C ALA A 113 18.56 -3.92 -18.94
N LYS A 114 17.57 -3.03 -19.05
CA LYS A 114 17.42 -2.11 -20.19
C LYS A 114 18.61 -1.18 -20.33
N LEU A 115 19.09 -0.61 -19.22
CA LEU A 115 20.24 0.29 -19.23
C LEU A 115 21.53 -0.42 -19.63
N ILE A 116 21.76 -1.63 -19.13
CA ILE A 116 22.90 -2.48 -19.49
C ILE A 116 22.90 -2.78 -21.00
N GLU A 117 21.76 -3.19 -21.53
CA GLU A 117 21.63 -3.52 -22.96
C GLU A 117 21.79 -2.27 -23.85
N LYS A 118 21.21 -1.13 -23.45
CA LYS A 118 21.42 0.16 -24.14
C LYS A 118 22.90 0.52 -24.16
N HIS A 119 23.57 0.48 -23.00
CA HIS A 119 24.98 0.80 -22.89
C HIS A 119 25.86 -0.12 -23.76
N LYS A 120 25.55 -1.42 -23.78
CA LYS A 120 26.22 -2.39 -24.64
C LYS A 120 26.10 -2.02 -26.12
N ARG A 121 24.91 -1.62 -26.58
CA ARG A 121 24.68 -1.17 -27.97
C ARG A 121 25.46 0.10 -28.29
N GLU A 122 25.45 1.07 -27.38
CA GLU A 122 26.20 2.33 -27.53
C GLU A 122 27.71 2.08 -27.60
N LEU A 123 28.25 1.22 -26.75
CA LEU A 123 29.66 0.81 -26.79
C LEU A 123 30.03 0.14 -28.12
N LEU A 124 29.18 -0.78 -28.62
CA LEU A 124 29.40 -1.43 -29.91
C LEU A 124 29.33 -0.45 -31.08
N ALA A 125 28.40 0.50 -31.04
CA ALA A 125 28.33 1.58 -32.03
C ALA A 125 29.56 2.47 -31.96
N ALA A 126 30.05 2.78 -30.76
CA ALA A 126 31.20 3.64 -30.59
C ALA A 126 32.51 3.00 -31.06
N LYS A 127 32.67 1.69 -30.86
CA LYS A 127 33.82 0.94 -31.40
C LYS A 127 33.90 0.94 -32.93
N LYS A 128 32.82 1.28 -33.65
CA LYS A 128 32.79 1.37 -35.12
C LYS A 128 33.18 2.74 -35.66
N LYS A 129 33.38 3.75 -34.79
CA LYS A 129 33.68 5.14 -35.16
C LYS A 129 35.08 5.56 -34.72
N GLN A 130 35.58 6.65 -35.29
CA GLN A 130 36.79 7.33 -34.82
C GLN A 130 36.41 8.51 -33.94
N TRP A 131 37.18 8.76 -32.89
CA TRP A 131 36.85 9.72 -31.86
C TRP A 131 37.95 10.77 -31.70
N CYS A 132 37.55 12.02 -31.57
CA CYS A 132 38.46 13.15 -31.41
C CYS A 132 39.22 13.02 -30.10
N TRP A 133 40.54 13.06 -30.16
CA TRP A 133 41.40 12.96 -28.98
C TRP A 133 41.17 14.10 -27.98
N SER A 134 40.78 15.29 -28.45
CA SER A 134 40.62 16.48 -27.60
C SER A 134 39.23 16.61 -26.96
N CYS A 135 38.17 16.17 -27.64
CA CYS A 135 36.80 16.49 -27.23
C CYS A 135 35.79 15.36 -27.41
N GLU A 136 36.24 14.15 -27.78
CA GLU A 136 35.41 12.95 -27.88
C GLU A 136 34.26 13.01 -28.90
N ASN A 137 34.16 14.07 -29.70
CA ASN A 137 33.27 14.13 -30.85
C ASN A 137 33.75 13.19 -31.97
N GLU A 138 32.82 12.78 -32.84
CA GLU A 138 33.15 11.95 -34.00
C GLU A 138 34.21 12.66 -34.88
N ALA A 139 35.32 11.97 -35.14
CA ALA A 139 36.45 12.54 -35.84
C ALA A 139 36.30 12.40 -37.35
N ILE A 140 36.71 13.45 -38.08
CA ILE A 140 36.68 13.49 -39.55
C ILE A 140 38.10 13.44 -40.16
N TYR A 141 39.14 13.75 -39.37
CA TYR A 141 40.55 13.67 -39.76
C TYR A 141 41.31 12.76 -38.80
N HIS A 142 42.21 11.90 -39.30
CA HIS A 142 42.94 10.94 -38.45
C HIS A 142 44.33 10.59 -38.95
N CYS A 143 45.29 10.39 -38.04
CA CYS A 143 46.51 9.62 -38.31
C CYS A 143 46.47 8.28 -37.56
N TRP A 144 47.57 7.53 -37.55
CA TRP A 144 47.65 6.29 -36.78
C TRP A 144 47.36 6.55 -35.30
N ASN A 145 46.25 6.02 -34.80
CA ASN A 145 45.82 6.09 -33.40
C ASN A 145 45.66 7.52 -32.81
N THR A 146 45.41 8.54 -33.64
CA THR A 146 45.03 9.88 -33.17
C THR A 146 44.12 10.56 -34.19
N ALA A 147 42.91 10.93 -33.79
CA ALA A 147 41.90 11.52 -34.66
C ALA A 147 41.36 12.84 -34.08
N TYR A 148 40.83 13.71 -34.94
CA TYR A 148 40.30 15.03 -34.60
C TYR A 148 39.00 15.32 -35.37
N CYS A 149 38.06 15.99 -34.71
CA CYS A 149 36.83 16.48 -35.37
C CYS A 149 37.03 17.83 -36.07
N SER A 150 38.06 18.60 -35.70
CA SER A 150 38.30 19.94 -36.23
C SER A 150 39.79 20.31 -36.22
N VAL A 151 40.14 21.36 -36.96
CA VAL A 151 41.51 21.90 -37.02
C VAL A 151 41.90 22.52 -35.68
N GLU A 152 40.96 23.15 -34.98
CA GLU A 152 41.17 23.74 -33.65
C GLU A 152 41.56 22.66 -32.64
N CYS A 153 40.86 21.52 -32.64
CA CYS A 153 41.21 20.38 -31.79
C CYS A 153 42.61 19.83 -32.12
N GLN A 154 42.94 19.74 -33.42
CA GLN A 154 44.26 19.30 -33.85
C GLN A 154 45.36 20.27 -33.37
N GLN A 155 45.19 21.57 -33.58
CA GLN A 155 46.17 22.58 -33.19
C GLN A 155 46.38 22.62 -31.67
N GLY A 156 45.31 22.47 -30.89
CA GLY A 156 45.38 22.38 -29.42
C GLY A 156 46.23 21.21 -28.93
N HIS A 157 46.11 20.03 -29.55
CA HIS A 157 46.93 18.86 -29.21
C HIS A 157 48.30 18.81 -29.94
N TRP A 158 48.51 19.65 -30.96
CA TRP A 158 49.61 19.50 -31.92
C TRP A 158 50.99 19.47 -31.28
N GLN A 159 51.22 20.30 -30.25
CA GLN A 159 52.53 20.40 -29.59
C GLN A 159 52.99 19.06 -28.99
N THR A 160 52.04 18.26 -28.52
CA THR A 160 52.27 16.91 -28.01
C THR A 160 52.33 15.91 -29.15
N HIS A 161 51.33 15.92 -30.03
CA HIS A 161 51.17 14.94 -31.11
C HIS A 161 52.33 14.92 -32.13
N ARG A 162 52.87 16.09 -32.48
CA ARG A 162 53.90 16.22 -33.53
C ARG A 162 55.16 15.39 -33.30
N LYS A 163 55.47 15.07 -32.04
CA LYS A 163 56.68 14.30 -31.66
C LYS A 163 56.62 12.85 -32.14
N PHE A 164 55.43 12.30 -32.32
CA PHE A 164 55.20 10.90 -32.68
C PHE A 164 54.26 10.74 -33.89
N CYS A 165 53.94 11.85 -34.57
CA CYS A 165 53.13 11.82 -35.77
C CYS A 165 53.85 11.02 -36.88
N ARG A 166 53.22 9.92 -37.31
CA ARG A 166 53.76 9.03 -38.36
C ARG A 166 53.51 9.54 -39.78
N ARG A 167 52.68 10.58 -39.96
CA ARG A 167 52.46 11.18 -41.29
C ARG A 167 53.73 11.92 -41.69
N LYS A 168 54.43 11.41 -42.70
CA LYS A 168 55.65 12.01 -43.24
C LYS A 168 55.33 13.41 -43.78
N LYS A 169 56.16 14.40 -43.45
CA LYS A 169 56.10 15.74 -44.06
C LYS A 169 56.40 15.56 -45.55
N GLY A 170 55.37 15.45 -46.38
CA GLY A 170 55.53 15.52 -47.82
C GLY A 170 56.17 16.87 -48.12
N ASN A 171 57.41 16.86 -48.62
CA ASN A 171 58.01 18.03 -49.23
C ASN A 171 57.10 18.45 -50.39
N ASN A 172 56.23 19.43 -50.16
CA ASN A 172 55.58 20.17 -51.23
C ASN A 172 56.62 21.11 -51.84
N ALA A 173 57.41 20.55 -52.77
CA ALA A 173 58.06 21.31 -53.82
C ALA A 173 57.45 20.80 -55.14
N GLY A 174 56.51 21.58 -55.68
CA GLY A 174 56.12 21.52 -57.09
C GLY A 174 55.12 20.43 -57.51
N GLY A 175 53.88 20.85 -57.77
CA GLY A 175 53.16 20.39 -58.95
C GLY A 175 52.16 19.25 -58.80
N GLN A 176 50.92 19.57 -59.17
CA GLN A 176 49.87 18.67 -59.66
C GLN A 176 49.08 17.89 -58.59
N GLY A 177 47.98 18.51 -58.16
CA GLY A 177 46.92 17.85 -57.43
C GLY A 177 46.30 16.74 -58.28
N ALA A 178 46.19 15.55 -57.69
CA ALA A 178 45.31 14.50 -58.17
C ALA A 178 43.87 14.84 -57.72
N PRO A 179 42.92 15.09 -58.64
CA PRO A 179 41.52 15.22 -58.31
C PRO A 179 40.94 13.80 -58.18
N GLY A 180 40.53 13.38 -56.99
CA GLY A 180 39.95 12.04 -56.87
C GLY A 180 39.17 11.72 -55.59
N ALA A 181 39.49 12.34 -54.46
CA ALA A 181 38.84 11.96 -53.19
C ALA A 181 37.71 12.90 -52.75
N ASN A 182 37.69 14.17 -53.17
CA ASN A 182 36.73 15.16 -52.66
C ASN A 182 35.34 15.12 -53.33
N ALA A 183 35.22 14.58 -54.55
CA ALA A 183 33.93 14.52 -55.25
C ALA A 183 33.01 13.41 -54.71
N ALA A 184 33.58 12.28 -54.29
CA ALA A 184 32.81 11.16 -53.73
C ALA A 184 32.27 11.48 -52.32
N GLN A 185 33.01 12.25 -51.51
CA GLN A 185 32.59 12.64 -50.17
C GLN A 185 31.45 13.69 -50.16
N GLN A 186 31.40 14.59 -51.16
CA GLN A 186 30.34 15.61 -51.24
C GLN A 186 29.01 15.06 -51.78
N ALA A 187 29.05 14.05 -52.66
CA ALA A 187 27.84 13.42 -53.19
C ALA A 187 27.06 12.61 -52.14
N ILE A 188 27.76 11.93 -51.22
CA ILE A 188 27.13 11.13 -50.16
C ILE A 188 26.48 12.04 -49.09
N ALA A 189 27.10 13.19 -48.79
CA ALA A 189 26.56 14.16 -47.84
C ALA A 189 25.28 14.86 -48.36
N GLN A 190 25.16 15.08 -49.67
CA GLN A 190 23.96 15.68 -50.27
C GLN A 190 22.80 14.68 -50.40
N GLN A 191 23.07 13.39 -50.67
CA GLN A 191 22.02 12.36 -50.71
C GLN A 191 21.42 12.06 -49.32
N ALA A 192 22.21 12.13 -48.25
CA ALA A 192 21.70 11.94 -46.89
C ALA A 192 20.77 13.07 -46.41
N ALA A 193 20.94 14.29 -46.95
CA ALA A 193 20.10 15.45 -46.60
C ALA A 193 18.73 15.46 -47.32
N GLN A 194 18.57 14.72 -48.43
CA GLN A 194 17.31 14.65 -49.18
C GLN A 194 16.36 13.53 -48.73
N GLN A 195 16.79 12.61 -47.86
CA GLN A 195 15.93 11.52 -47.35
C GLN A 195 15.26 11.84 -46.00
N GLN A 196 15.33 13.09 -45.54
CA GLN A 196 14.68 13.57 -44.30
C GLN A 196 13.64 14.68 -44.54
N GLN A 197 13.17 14.82 -45.78
CA GLN A 197 11.91 15.50 -46.13
C GLN A 197 10.95 14.47 -46.73
#